data_AF-A0AAD8Y671-F1
#
_entry.id   AF-A0AAD8Y671-F1
#
_cell.length_a   1.000
_cell.length_b   1.000
_cell.length_c   1.000
_cell.angle_alpha   90.00
_cell.angle_beta   90.00
_cell.angle_gamma   90.00
#
_symmetry.space_group_name_H-M   'P 1'
#
loop_
_entity.id
_entity.type
_entity.pdbx_description
1 polymer ?
#
loop_
_entity_poly.entity_id
_entity_poly.type
_entity_poly.pdbx_seq_one_letter_code
_entity_poly.pdbx_strand_id
1 'polypeptide(L)'
;MNETKLAAMFKHGNVNNTQQKAIMQHLRDHYGKKAFASLRKIAMFCEEHTTVNTGSIQYRYDGEDGVEETIDYYEKNIALEVQKQLGFALTRLKKSGVLIKRIDIVVGGDHGAGAFVLGAKVIVTFEDSTSHYFEVSVAEVTCRKDNAEILKRTIHDELTKGLEVMAKTQLHIDVHKNEKGDDVFTTTFGGSEREGSTRVKSISVILFVTGDLAWYACILGKESMSGHWCHLCKLSRTEFQDLAMEGEEWTTAAMLDTAKEVEDSHDNKPKYGVKSKLWWDFIPIKNYVVPLLHTLIGIGNDLLDSLRDSVDNQIERISPAESRARSSLTTVEGTINETVAKRDAFDASADGKKLKSLKAKIRVRKQALKKLGSLQEEQQDTQQQADEANIPIDDYLDDVDTFVTDADNGDEITSEEEDNDDTDDNTDNNAAATDEESNTAPPVDDANTAAVTQQIQGKRAELAQFTTEAKALQAKRDKITKRLNQARQYVSRLKEKLSAWRSERKKKDGIESKMDKVLKEVGVEIQRYHGGSLTGKDILRVVANATEIFDAFAKIFKEHKRNGCVLDDDQIDNLCAGYKLTFLLWDGAFSHARKVNPSDHDRNMRLSIVMSRWVALSRRRCT
;
A
#
# COMPACT_ATOMS: atom_id res chain seq x y z
N MET A 1 21.47 12.98 8.85
CA MET A 1 21.01 12.66 10.21
C MET A 1 19.97 13.68 10.66
N ASN A 2 18.76 13.21 10.93
CA ASN A 2 17.64 14.04 11.37
C ASN A 2 17.75 14.41 12.86
N GLU A 3 16.81 15.25 13.29
CA GLU A 3 16.65 15.78 14.64
C GLU A 3 16.58 14.69 15.72
N THR A 4 15.81 13.62 15.49
CA THR A 4 15.62 12.53 16.46
C THR A 4 16.92 11.77 16.72
N LYS A 5 17.63 11.37 15.65
CA LYS A 5 18.92 10.67 15.76
C LYS A 5 20.00 11.53 16.43
N LEU A 6 20.07 12.80 16.06
CA LEU A 6 21.01 13.74 16.68
C LEU A 6 20.70 13.95 18.16
N ALA A 7 19.42 13.99 18.53
CA ALA A 7 19.03 14.16 19.92
C ALA A 7 19.31 12.93 20.78
N ALA A 8 19.05 11.73 20.26
CA ALA A 8 19.45 10.48 20.90
C ALA A 8 20.97 10.43 21.10
N MET A 9 21.74 10.78 20.06
CA MET A 9 23.21 10.86 20.14
C MET A 9 23.69 11.82 21.23
N PHE A 10 23.15 13.05 21.27
CA PHE A 10 23.55 14.04 22.28
C PHE A 10 23.15 13.63 23.69
N LYS A 11 21.98 12.99 23.86
CA LYS A 11 21.55 12.49 25.16
C LYS A 11 22.44 11.33 25.64
N HIS A 12 22.72 10.35 24.79
CA HIS A 12 23.62 9.23 25.12
C HIS A 12 25.04 9.69 25.45
N GLY A 13 25.52 10.73 24.75
CA GLY A 13 26.84 11.32 25.01
C GLY A 13 26.86 12.33 26.15
N ASN A 14 25.76 12.56 26.86
CA ASN A 14 25.60 13.59 27.89
C ASN A 14 26.11 14.98 27.44
N VAL A 15 25.78 15.35 26.19
CA VAL A 15 26.30 16.54 25.49
C VAL A 15 25.39 17.74 25.77
N ASN A 16 25.90 18.76 26.46
CA ASN A 16 25.16 19.99 26.74
C ASN A 16 25.04 20.91 25.52
N ASN A 17 24.14 21.89 25.55
CA ASN A 17 23.89 22.81 24.43
C ASN A 17 25.13 23.47 23.80
N THR A 18 26.10 23.86 24.62
CA THR A 18 27.33 24.50 24.13
C THR A 18 28.17 23.49 23.35
N GLN A 19 28.29 22.27 23.86
CA GLN A 19 28.97 21.17 23.19
C GLN A 19 28.23 20.72 21.92
N GLN A 20 26.89 20.68 21.93
CA GLN A 20 26.08 20.38 20.76
C GLN A 20 26.34 21.37 19.63
N LYS A 21 26.39 22.68 19.94
CA LYS A 21 26.71 23.72 18.96
C LYS A 21 28.08 23.50 18.31
N ALA A 22 29.09 23.21 19.12
CA ALA A 22 30.46 22.97 18.64
C ALA A 22 30.55 21.70 17.77
N ILE A 23 29.95 20.59 18.22
CA ILE A 23 29.92 19.34 17.45
C ILE A 23 29.19 19.55 16.12
N MET A 24 28.02 20.19 16.14
CA MET A 24 27.24 20.46 14.94
C MET A 24 27.95 21.39 13.96
N GLN A 25 28.74 22.34 14.45
CA GLN A 25 29.56 23.20 13.60
C GLN A 25 30.56 22.35 12.80
N HIS A 26 31.36 21.53 13.48
CA HIS A 26 32.36 20.68 12.83
C HIS A 26 31.74 19.62 11.91
N LEU A 27 30.66 18.96 12.34
CA LEU A 27 29.96 17.97 11.51
C LEU A 27 29.39 18.60 10.23
N ARG A 28 28.83 19.81 10.32
CA ARG A 28 28.28 20.51 9.14
C ARG A 28 29.34 21.08 8.23
N ASP A 29 30.46 21.49 8.77
CA ASP A 29 31.59 21.93 7.98
C ASP A 29 32.18 20.76 7.19
N HIS A 30 32.21 19.56 7.78
CA HIS A 30 32.74 18.36 7.13
C HIS A 30 31.78 17.69 6.14
N TYR A 31 30.52 17.41 6.53
CA TYR A 31 29.56 16.69 5.69
C TYR A 31 28.51 17.60 5.01
N GLY A 32 28.57 18.90 5.24
CA GLY A 32 27.66 19.89 4.66
C GLY A 32 26.41 20.18 5.51
N LYS A 33 25.92 21.42 5.41
CA LYS A 33 24.78 21.92 6.22
C LYS A 33 23.48 21.12 6.06
N LYS A 34 23.22 20.56 4.87
CA LYS A 34 22.01 19.77 4.57
C LYS A 34 22.05 18.35 5.12
N ALA A 35 23.24 17.84 5.50
CA ALA A 35 23.39 16.49 6.04
C ALA A 35 22.83 16.35 7.47
N PHE A 36 22.60 17.46 8.19
CA PHE A 36 22.16 17.44 9.57
C PHE A 36 21.02 18.42 9.86
N ALA A 37 20.06 18.00 10.69
CA ALA A 37 18.97 18.85 11.16
C ALA A 37 19.49 20.10 11.89
N SER A 38 18.73 21.21 11.84
CA SER A 38 19.10 22.46 12.52
C SER A 38 19.22 22.27 14.03
N LEU A 39 20.16 22.95 14.68
CA LEU A 39 20.23 22.99 16.15
C LEU A 39 18.90 23.43 16.77
N ARG A 40 18.12 24.27 16.08
CA ARG A 40 16.74 24.60 16.48
C ARG A 40 15.83 23.37 16.46
N LYS A 41 15.89 22.56 15.40
CA LYS A 41 15.14 21.29 15.28
C LYS A 41 15.64 20.24 16.28
N ILE A 42 16.93 20.21 16.61
CA ILE A 42 17.50 19.29 17.61
C ILE A 42 17.17 19.75 19.03
N ALA A 43 17.19 21.05 19.29
CA ALA A 43 16.78 21.61 20.57
C ALA A 43 15.31 21.28 20.89
N MET A 44 14.47 21.08 19.86
CA MET A 44 13.14 20.46 19.99
C MET A 44 13.18 18.98 20.42
N PHE A 45 14.32 18.44 20.87
CA PHE A 45 14.46 17.08 21.37
C PHE A 45 15.47 16.95 22.53
N CYS A 46 16.30 17.97 22.84
CA CYS A 46 17.47 17.77 23.72
C CYS A 46 17.41 18.39 25.12
N GLU A 47 16.75 19.52 25.37
CA GLU A 47 16.76 20.13 26.72
C GLU A 47 15.37 20.20 27.38
N GLU A 48 14.30 20.30 26.58
CA GLU A 48 12.93 20.46 27.08
C GLU A 48 12.02 19.27 26.75
N HIS A 49 12.56 18.15 26.27
CA HIS A 49 11.77 17.02 25.77
C HIS A 49 11.86 15.79 26.68
N THR A 50 10.92 14.86 26.52
CA THR A 50 10.88 13.62 27.30
C THR A 50 11.94 12.62 26.84
N THR A 51 12.05 11.50 27.54
CA THR A 51 13.01 10.46 27.17
C THR A 51 12.67 9.85 25.81
N VAL A 52 13.66 9.85 24.93
CA VAL A 52 13.62 9.11 23.66
C VAL A 52 14.08 7.68 23.94
N ASN A 53 13.22 6.73 23.66
CA ASN A 53 13.51 5.30 23.61
C ASN A 53 14.03 4.96 22.21
N THR A 54 14.97 4.04 22.13
CA THR A 54 15.57 3.61 20.86
C THR A 54 15.65 2.08 20.82
N GLY A 55 15.42 1.50 19.66
CA GLY A 55 15.56 0.06 19.46
C GLY A 55 15.81 -0.27 18.00
N SER A 56 16.00 -1.56 17.74
CA SER A 56 16.17 -2.10 16.39
C SER A 56 15.46 -3.45 16.31
N ILE A 57 14.89 -3.75 15.15
CA ILE A 57 14.34 -5.07 14.84
C ILE A 57 15.04 -5.63 13.60
N GLN A 58 15.12 -6.95 13.51
CA GLN A 58 15.44 -7.61 12.26
C GLN A 58 14.16 -7.88 11.48
N TYR A 59 14.14 -7.49 10.20
CA TYR A 59 12.96 -7.59 9.36
C TYR A 59 13.32 -8.05 7.95
N ARG A 60 12.52 -8.98 7.41
CA ARG A 60 12.66 -9.46 6.04
C ARG A 60 11.44 -9.01 5.24
N TYR A 61 11.66 -8.25 4.16
CA TYR A 61 10.59 -7.89 3.24
C TYR A 61 10.26 -9.07 2.31
N ASP A 62 8.98 -9.20 1.97
CA ASP A 62 8.55 -10.14 0.93
C ASP A 62 9.05 -9.66 -0.45
N GLY A 63 9.90 -10.44 -1.14
CA GLY A 63 10.45 -10.09 -2.46
C GLY A 63 11.76 -10.79 -2.84
N GLU A 64 12.31 -10.45 -4.03
CA GLU A 64 13.45 -11.12 -4.71
C GLU A 64 14.77 -11.12 -3.93
N ASP A 65 14.94 -10.22 -2.94
CA ASP A 65 16.24 -10.09 -2.28
C ASP A 65 16.34 -10.94 -1.00
N GLY A 66 15.23 -11.26 -0.33
CA GLY A 66 15.18 -12.12 0.87
C GLY A 66 16.09 -11.72 2.06
N VAL A 67 16.82 -10.61 1.96
CA VAL A 67 17.82 -10.19 2.94
C VAL A 67 17.11 -9.63 4.17
N GLU A 68 17.56 -10.09 5.34
CA GLU A 68 17.13 -9.55 6.61
C GLU A 68 17.83 -8.21 6.86
N GLU A 69 17.04 -7.20 7.21
CA GLU A 69 17.50 -5.83 7.43
C GLU A 69 17.27 -5.40 8.86
N THR A 70 18.26 -4.69 9.41
CA THR A 70 18.11 -3.98 10.67
C THR A 70 17.26 -2.73 10.45
N ILE A 71 16.07 -2.69 11.04
CA ILE A 71 15.21 -1.51 11.10
C ILE A 71 15.41 -0.84 12.45
N ASP A 72 16.06 0.33 12.45
CA ASP A 72 16.21 1.17 13.64
C ASP A 72 14.98 2.04 13.85
N TYR A 73 14.57 2.19 15.11
CA TYR A 73 13.48 3.06 15.50
C TYR A 73 13.78 3.88 16.76
N TYR A 74 13.11 5.02 16.84
CA TYR A 74 13.21 5.99 17.91
C TYR A 74 11.81 6.44 18.26
N GLU A 75 11.46 6.51 19.55
CA GLU A 75 10.14 6.92 19.98
C GLU A 75 10.16 7.65 21.32
N LYS A 76 9.14 8.47 21.56
CA LYS A 76 8.84 9.07 22.85
C LYS A 76 7.43 8.66 23.26
N ASN A 77 7.18 8.59 24.56
CA ASN A 77 5.80 8.52 25.04
C ASN A 77 5.06 9.82 24.68
N ILE A 78 4.10 9.74 23.76
CA ILE A 78 3.38 10.91 23.25
C ILE A 78 2.65 11.68 24.36
N ALA A 79 2.09 11.00 25.36
CA ALA A 79 1.37 11.65 26.45
C ALA A 79 2.31 12.50 27.32
N LEU A 80 3.46 11.93 27.71
CA LEU A 80 4.47 12.66 28.47
C LEU A 80 5.03 13.84 27.67
N GLU A 81 5.26 13.63 26.37
CA GLU A 81 5.78 14.69 25.49
C GLU A 81 4.81 15.85 25.36
N VAL A 82 3.52 15.56 25.12
CA VAL A 82 2.46 16.58 25.06
C VAL A 82 2.35 17.32 26.39
N GLN A 83 2.36 16.61 27.53
CA GLN A 83 2.30 17.24 28.87
C GLN A 83 3.44 18.25 29.08
N LYS A 84 4.67 17.82 28.78
CA LYS A 84 5.86 18.64 28.99
C LYS A 84 5.83 19.87 28.08
N GLN A 85 5.55 19.68 26.80
CA GLN A 85 5.54 20.76 25.81
C GLN A 85 4.38 21.74 26.01
N LEU A 86 3.21 21.26 26.44
CA LEU A 86 2.08 22.12 26.76
C LEU A 86 2.35 23.00 27.97
N GLY A 87 2.94 22.46 29.04
CA GLY A 87 3.33 23.26 30.21
C GLY A 87 4.28 24.40 29.85
N PHE A 88 5.28 24.14 29.00
CA PHE A 88 6.17 25.17 28.48
C PHE A 88 5.46 26.20 27.61
N ALA A 89 4.59 25.75 26.68
CA ALA A 89 3.82 26.65 25.83
C ALA A 89 2.95 27.60 26.66
N LEU A 90 2.23 27.09 27.67
CA LEU A 90 1.39 27.90 28.56
C LEU A 90 2.21 28.90 29.38
N THR A 91 3.34 28.46 29.94
CA THR A 91 4.28 29.35 30.67
C THR A 91 4.77 30.50 29.81
N ARG A 92 5.08 30.24 28.54
CA ARG A 92 5.55 31.27 27.61
C ARG A 92 4.45 32.22 27.14
N LEU A 93 3.22 31.74 27.03
CA LEU A 93 2.08 32.55 26.58
C LEU A 93 1.67 33.61 27.60
N LYS A 94 2.02 33.45 28.89
CA LYS A 94 1.59 34.32 29.99
C LYS A 94 0.06 34.55 30.02
N LYS A 95 -0.72 33.67 29.39
CA LYS A 95 -2.17 33.65 29.46
C LYS A 95 -2.58 32.73 30.59
N SER A 96 -3.57 33.14 31.38
CA SER A 96 -4.09 32.29 32.46
C SER A 96 -4.65 30.99 31.89
N GLY A 97 -4.19 29.85 32.42
CA GLY A 97 -4.70 28.52 32.07
C GLY A 97 -6.21 28.35 32.31
N VAL A 98 -6.83 29.25 33.08
CA VAL A 98 -8.28 29.32 33.33
C VAL A 98 -9.07 29.56 32.04
N LEU A 99 -8.49 30.25 31.05
CA LEU A 99 -9.15 30.64 29.80
C LEU A 99 -9.13 29.56 28.73
N ILE A 100 -8.66 28.34 29.03
CA ILE A 100 -8.62 27.25 28.05
C ILE A 100 -10.02 26.64 27.92
N LYS A 101 -10.54 26.69 26.69
CA LYS A 101 -11.85 26.14 26.30
C LYS A 101 -11.73 24.71 25.81
N ARG A 102 -10.74 24.42 24.97
CA ARG A 102 -10.56 23.10 24.32
C ARG A 102 -9.11 22.84 23.99
N ILE A 103 -8.71 21.57 24.07
CA ILE A 103 -7.41 21.10 23.59
C ILE A 103 -7.64 19.94 22.62
N ASP A 104 -7.18 20.10 21.39
CA ASP A 104 -7.20 19.07 20.36
C ASP A 104 -5.77 18.58 20.11
N ILE A 105 -5.60 17.27 19.97
CA ILE A 105 -4.32 16.65 19.65
C ILE A 105 -4.51 15.86 18.35
N VAL A 106 -3.84 16.32 17.30
CA VAL A 106 -3.92 15.71 15.96
C VAL A 106 -2.65 14.92 15.73
N VAL A 107 -2.75 13.60 15.76
CA VAL A 107 -1.63 12.66 15.61
C VAL A 107 -1.51 12.27 14.15
N GLY A 108 -0.31 12.25 13.59
CA GLY A 108 -0.15 11.80 12.21
C GLY A 108 1.18 11.16 11.89
N GLY A 109 1.10 10.19 10.99
CA GLY A 109 2.21 9.45 10.44
C GLY A 109 2.28 9.61 8.92
N ASP A 110 3.50 9.62 8.40
CA ASP A 110 3.76 9.63 6.96
C ASP A 110 5.09 8.92 6.67
N HIS A 111 5.18 8.29 5.50
CA HIS A 111 6.40 7.66 5.03
C HIS A 111 7.05 8.52 3.95
N GLY A 112 8.28 8.97 4.20
CA GLY A 112 9.00 9.81 3.27
C GLY A 112 10.51 9.73 3.45
N ALA A 113 11.22 9.72 2.33
CA ALA A 113 12.69 9.79 2.30
C ALA A 113 13.39 8.66 3.08
N GLY A 114 12.84 7.44 3.05
CA GLY A 114 13.44 6.25 3.65
C GLY A 114 13.21 6.11 5.16
N ALA A 115 12.22 6.81 5.70
CA ALA A 115 11.76 6.62 7.07
C ALA A 115 10.26 6.90 7.18
N PHE A 116 9.61 6.20 8.11
CA PHE A 116 8.31 6.58 8.63
C PHE A 116 8.52 7.56 9.78
N VAL A 117 7.79 8.68 9.78
CA VAL A 117 7.86 9.71 10.83
C VAL A 117 6.47 9.93 11.41
N LEU A 118 6.40 10.00 12.74
CA LEU A 118 5.18 10.26 13.48
C LEU A 118 5.34 11.46 14.40
N GLY A 119 4.33 12.34 14.37
CA GLY A 119 4.24 13.50 15.23
C GLY A 119 2.81 13.79 15.66
N ALA A 120 2.65 14.83 16.46
CA ALA A 120 1.34 15.36 16.79
C ALA A 120 1.34 16.88 16.80
N LYS A 121 0.21 17.46 16.39
CA LYS A 121 -0.08 18.88 16.52
C LYS A 121 -1.02 19.08 17.70
N VAL A 122 -0.60 19.89 18.66
CA VAL A 122 -1.42 20.26 19.82
C VAL A 122 -2.02 21.63 19.55
N ILE A 123 -3.34 21.74 19.68
CA ILE A 123 -4.11 22.96 19.42
C ILE A 123 -4.86 23.33 20.70
N VAL A 124 -4.51 24.48 21.27
CA VAL A 124 -5.16 25.05 22.46
C VAL A 124 -6.08 26.17 22.00
N THR A 125 -7.38 26.01 22.22
CA THR A 125 -8.40 27.04 21.94
C THR A 125 -8.80 27.71 23.25
N PHE A 126 -8.78 29.03 23.27
CA PHE A 126 -9.14 29.85 24.42
C PHE A 126 -10.59 30.34 24.34
N GLU A 127 -11.15 30.80 25.46
CA GLU A 127 -12.53 31.33 25.53
C GLU A 127 -12.74 32.57 24.66
N ASP A 128 -11.69 33.37 24.43
CA ASP A 128 -11.68 34.51 23.50
C ASP A 128 -11.66 34.09 22.02
N SER A 129 -11.80 32.79 21.73
CA SER A 129 -11.72 32.19 20.40
C SER A 129 -10.35 32.33 19.71
N THR A 130 -9.33 32.82 20.41
CA THR A 130 -7.94 32.71 19.93
C THR A 130 -7.45 31.27 20.07
N SER A 131 -6.50 30.89 19.24
CA SER A 131 -5.87 29.57 19.29
C SER A 131 -4.36 29.67 19.29
N HIS A 132 -3.70 28.82 20.06
CA HIS A 132 -2.27 28.57 19.97
C HIS A 132 -2.03 27.12 19.57
N TYR A 133 -1.04 26.87 18.71
CA TYR A 133 -0.68 25.51 18.34
C TYR A 133 0.82 25.33 18.28
N PHE A 134 1.27 24.09 18.53
CA PHE A 134 2.65 23.67 18.39
C PHE A 134 2.68 22.20 17.94
N GLU A 135 3.84 21.77 17.45
CA GLU A 135 4.07 20.42 16.96
C GLU A 135 5.05 19.70 17.88
N VAL A 136 4.79 18.42 18.12
CA VAL A 136 5.68 17.52 18.85
C VAL A 136 6.05 16.36 17.94
N SER A 137 7.34 16.04 17.90
CA SER A 137 7.85 14.87 17.20
C SER A 137 7.91 13.69 18.15
N VAL A 138 7.34 12.57 17.72
CA VAL A 138 7.05 11.42 18.60
C VAL A 138 7.90 10.23 18.21
N ALA A 139 7.90 9.83 16.93
CA ALA A 139 8.62 8.63 16.52
C ALA A 139 9.20 8.71 15.11
N GLU A 140 10.22 7.89 14.87
CA GLU A 140 10.85 7.67 13.57
C GLU A 140 11.24 6.19 13.44
N VAL A 141 10.92 5.59 12.29
CA VAL A 141 11.30 4.22 11.95
C VAL A 141 12.05 4.24 10.62
N THR A 142 13.32 3.82 10.62
CA THR A 142 14.17 3.81 9.43
C THR A 142 13.91 2.53 8.63
N CYS A 143 12.94 2.58 7.72
CA CYS A 143 12.56 1.46 6.87
C CYS A 143 12.42 1.90 5.41
N ARG A 144 12.62 0.97 4.46
CA ARG A 144 12.41 1.24 3.02
C ARG A 144 10.95 1.46 2.69
N LYS A 145 10.08 0.76 3.42
CA LYS A 145 8.64 0.79 3.30
C LYS A 145 8.06 0.42 4.66
N ASP A 146 7.09 1.19 5.15
CA ASP A 146 6.34 0.83 6.33
C ASP A 146 5.21 -0.14 6.00
N ASN A 147 4.85 -0.95 6.99
CA ASN A 147 3.68 -1.82 6.96
C ASN A 147 3.21 -2.03 8.41
N ALA A 148 2.04 -2.62 8.57
CA ALA A 148 1.42 -2.84 9.86
C ALA A 148 2.29 -3.70 10.79
N GLU A 149 3.08 -4.66 10.26
CA GLU A 149 3.95 -5.52 11.06
C GLU A 149 5.16 -4.76 11.61
N ILE A 150 5.88 -4.02 10.76
CA ILE A 150 7.02 -3.19 11.14
C ILE A 150 6.60 -2.21 12.22
N LEU A 151 5.48 -1.50 12.01
CA LEU A 151 5.00 -0.51 12.97
C LEU A 151 4.52 -1.15 14.28
N LYS A 152 3.90 -2.34 14.23
CA LYS A 152 3.55 -3.14 15.42
C LYS A 152 4.78 -3.55 16.24
N ARG A 153 5.84 -3.97 15.58
CA ARG A 153 7.08 -4.44 16.21
C ARG A 153 8.01 -3.32 16.69
N THR A 154 7.72 -2.06 16.33
CA THR A 154 8.56 -0.90 16.65
C THR A 154 7.86 0.06 17.61
N ILE A 155 6.92 0.85 17.11
CA ILE A 155 6.41 2.04 17.81
C ILE A 155 4.98 1.88 18.35
N HIS A 156 4.29 0.81 17.96
CA HIS A 156 2.86 0.64 18.24
C HIS A 156 2.51 0.63 19.73
N ASP A 157 3.27 -0.11 20.55
CA ASP A 157 2.88 -0.37 21.93
C ASP A 157 3.00 0.88 22.81
N GLU A 158 4.14 1.57 22.75
CA GLU A 158 4.36 2.80 23.53
C GLU A 158 3.50 3.96 23.00
N LEU A 159 3.30 4.05 21.68
CA LEU A 159 2.37 5.00 21.08
C LEU A 159 0.93 4.76 21.57
N THR A 160 0.45 3.52 21.49
CA THR A 160 -0.92 3.14 21.89
C THR A 160 -1.14 3.45 23.36
N LYS A 161 -0.18 3.09 24.22
CA LYS A 161 -0.22 3.41 25.65
C LYS A 161 -0.34 4.92 25.90
N GLY A 162 0.44 5.74 25.21
CA GLY A 162 0.36 7.19 25.33
C GLY A 162 -0.99 7.75 24.84
N LEU A 163 -1.46 7.30 23.68
CA LEU A 163 -2.76 7.74 23.14
C LEU A 163 -3.92 7.33 24.05
N GLU A 164 -3.88 6.13 24.61
CA GLU A 164 -4.91 5.62 25.51
C GLU A 164 -4.96 6.42 26.82
N VAL A 165 -3.81 6.78 27.40
CA VAL A 165 -3.73 7.69 28.54
C VAL A 165 -4.41 9.02 28.22
N MET A 166 -4.11 9.62 27.07
CA MET A 166 -4.73 10.89 26.66
C MET A 166 -6.23 10.77 26.41
N ALA A 167 -6.69 9.63 25.88
CA ALA A 167 -8.10 9.39 25.60
C ALA A 167 -8.93 9.18 26.88
N LYS A 168 -8.38 8.46 27.86
CA LYS A 168 -9.11 7.96 29.02
C LYS A 168 -8.94 8.79 30.29
N THR A 169 -7.97 9.71 30.34
CA THR A 169 -7.68 10.51 31.54
C THR A 169 -7.85 12.00 31.28
N GLN A 170 -8.21 12.75 32.32
CA GLN A 170 -8.20 14.21 32.24
C GLN A 170 -6.78 14.74 32.28
N LEU A 171 -6.54 15.79 31.51
CA LEU A 171 -5.36 16.63 31.62
C LEU A 171 -5.59 17.65 32.74
N HIS A 172 -4.72 17.61 33.74
CA HIS A 172 -4.65 18.60 34.80
C HIS A 172 -3.62 19.67 34.44
N ILE A 173 -3.96 20.93 34.72
CA ILE A 173 -3.09 22.08 34.52
C ILE A 173 -2.94 22.74 35.88
N ASP A 174 -1.72 22.71 36.39
CA ASP A 174 -1.36 23.23 37.70
C ASP A 174 -0.38 24.41 37.53
N VAL A 175 -0.47 25.41 38.40
CA VAL A 175 0.41 26.60 38.41
C VAL A 175 1.21 26.65 39.71
N HIS A 176 2.48 27.01 39.62
CA HIS A 176 3.33 27.29 40.77
C HIS A 176 4.26 28.47 40.48
N LYS A 177 4.87 29.03 41.53
CA LYS A 177 5.84 30.12 41.41
C LYS A 177 7.24 29.55 41.27
N ASN A 178 8.02 30.06 40.31
CA ASN A 178 9.46 29.79 40.26
C ASN A 178 10.24 30.65 41.27
N GLU A 179 11.56 30.46 41.37
CA GLU A 179 12.44 31.23 42.24
C GLU A 179 12.38 32.76 42.02
N LYS A 180 11.95 33.21 40.84
CA LYS A 180 11.80 34.63 40.47
C LYS A 180 10.40 35.19 40.75
N GLY A 181 9.46 34.35 41.22
CA GLY A 181 8.06 34.73 41.46
C GLY A 181 7.17 34.73 40.20
N ASP A 182 7.67 34.21 39.07
CA ASP A 182 6.87 34.06 37.85
C ASP A 182 5.99 32.81 37.92
N ASP A 183 4.82 32.86 37.29
CA ASP A 183 3.94 31.70 37.13
C ASP A 183 4.54 30.69 36.15
N VAL A 184 4.63 29.43 36.59
CA VAL A 184 5.05 28.29 35.78
C VAL A 184 3.93 27.26 35.75
N PHE A 185 3.53 26.88 34.55
CA PHE A 185 2.49 25.89 34.33
C PHE A 185 3.11 24.49 34.18
N THR A 186 2.53 23.53 34.89
CA THR A 186 2.80 22.10 34.73
C THR A 186 1.52 21.43 34.27
N THR A 187 1.62 20.45 33.36
CA THR A 187 0.45 19.67 32.94
C THR A 187 0.70 18.18 33.08
N THR A 188 -0.32 17.43 33.47
CA THR A 188 -0.24 15.98 33.75
C THR A 188 -1.53 15.28 33.31
N PHE A 189 -1.41 14.13 32.65
CA PHE A 189 -2.53 13.25 32.33
C PHE A 189 -2.73 12.28 33.48
N GLY A 190 -3.85 12.43 34.18
CA GLY A 190 -4.03 11.79 35.49
C GLY A 190 -3.01 12.26 36.54
N GLY A 191 -3.26 11.88 37.79
CA GLY A 191 -2.36 12.19 38.91
C GLY A 191 -2.86 13.25 39.87
N SER A 192 -2.31 13.20 41.09
CA SER A 192 -2.58 14.17 42.14
C SER A 192 -1.95 15.52 41.81
N GLU A 193 -2.52 16.57 42.41
CA GLU A 193 -1.93 17.91 42.40
C GLU A 193 -0.48 17.85 42.90
N ARG A 194 0.43 18.54 42.20
CA ARG A 194 1.84 18.58 42.60
C ARG A 194 1.96 19.40 43.89
N GLU A 195 2.75 18.91 44.84
CA GLU A 195 3.04 19.63 46.08
C GLU A 195 3.60 21.03 45.78
N GLY A 196 3.00 22.06 46.38
CA GLY A 196 3.36 23.47 46.14
C GLY A 196 2.80 24.09 44.85
N SER A 197 1.93 23.38 44.12
CA SER A 197 1.19 23.92 42.97
C SER A 197 -0.30 24.10 43.28
N THR A 198 -0.99 24.87 42.46
CA THR A 198 -2.45 25.06 42.49
C THR A 198 -3.07 24.62 41.18
N ARG A 199 -4.04 23.72 41.22
CA ARG A 199 -4.79 23.27 40.04
C ARG A 199 -5.70 24.37 39.51
N VAL A 200 -5.45 24.80 38.27
CA VAL A 200 -6.24 25.86 37.60
C VAL A 200 -7.27 25.32 36.62
N LYS A 201 -7.06 24.12 36.07
CA LYS A 201 -8.00 23.50 35.12
C LYS A 201 -7.83 21.99 35.10
N SER A 202 -8.94 21.27 34.93
CA SER A 202 -8.97 19.89 34.48
C SER A 202 -9.81 19.82 33.21
N ILE A 203 -9.28 19.20 32.15
CA ILE A 203 -9.94 19.15 30.85
C ILE A 203 -9.63 17.83 30.14
N SER A 204 -10.63 17.26 29.47
CA SER A 204 -10.42 16.13 28.56
C SER A 204 -9.93 16.65 27.21
N VAL A 205 -8.91 16.00 26.65
CA VAL A 205 -8.40 16.32 25.31
C VAL A 205 -9.18 15.55 24.24
N ILE A 206 -9.23 16.09 23.02
CA ILE A 206 -9.85 15.40 21.88
C ILE A 206 -8.75 14.92 20.94
N LEU A 207 -8.73 13.61 20.67
CA LEU A 207 -7.77 13.00 19.75
C LEU A 207 -8.33 12.98 18.34
N PHE A 208 -7.51 13.42 17.39
CA PHE A 208 -7.73 13.29 15.95
C PHE A 208 -6.55 12.56 15.32
N VAL A 209 -6.80 11.89 14.20
CA VAL A 209 -5.77 11.22 13.42
C VAL A 209 -5.71 11.85 12.03
N THR A 210 -4.48 12.12 11.56
CA THR A 210 -4.16 12.60 10.22
C THR A 210 -3.06 11.74 9.58
N GLY A 211 -2.89 11.78 8.27
CA GLY A 211 -1.76 11.12 7.59
C GLY A 211 -2.05 10.88 6.11
N ASP A 212 -1.35 9.94 5.48
CA ASP A 212 -1.73 9.45 4.16
C ASP A 212 -2.76 8.31 4.26
N LEU A 213 -3.29 7.86 3.12
CA LEU A 213 -4.30 6.79 3.10
C LEU A 213 -3.70 5.42 3.41
N ALA A 214 -2.40 5.22 3.20
CA ALA A 214 -1.72 3.97 3.54
C ALA A 214 -1.61 3.81 5.05
N TRP A 215 -1.20 4.86 5.76
CA TRP A 215 -1.20 4.96 7.21
C TRP A 215 -2.59 4.67 7.80
N TYR A 216 -3.65 5.28 7.26
CA TYR A 216 -5.02 4.99 7.70
C TYR A 216 -5.39 3.54 7.49
N ALA A 217 -5.07 2.98 6.33
CA ALA A 217 -5.31 1.59 6.05
C ALA A 217 -4.59 0.69 7.06
N CYS A 218 -3.34 0.98 7.44
CA CYS A 218 -2.60 0.22 8.45
C CYS A 218 -3.31 0.24 9.81
N ILE A 219 -3.60 1.42 10.36
CA ILE A 219 -4.14 1.55 11.73
C ILE A 219 -5.61 1.17 11.87
N LEU A 220 -6.39 1.23 10.77
CA LEU A 220 -7.78 0.80 10.73
C LEU A 220 -7.91 -0.71 10.44
N GLY A 221 -6.81 -1.45 10.33
CA GLY A 221 -6.82 -2.87 10.01
C GLY A 221 -7.26 -3.18 8.58
N LYS A 222 -7.07 -2.23 7.66
CA LYS A 222 -7.43 -2.28 6.23
C LYS A 222 -6.22 -2.24 5.30
N GLU A 223 -5.06 -2.71 5.76
CA GLU A 223 -3.79 -2.58 5.03
C GLU A 223 -3.89 -3.11 3.59
N SER A 224 -3.33 -2.33 2.66
CA SER A 224 -3.41 -2.57 1.20
C SER A 224 -4.81 -2.42 0.57
N MET A 225 -5.80 -1.88 1.29
CA MET A 225 -7.17 -1.68 0.77
C MET A 225 -7.55 -0.21 0.53
N SER A 226 -6.63 0.74 0.75
CA SER A 226 -6.89 2.18 0.64
C SER A 226 -7.40 2.63 -0.74
N GLY A 227 -6.98 1.97 -1.82
CA GLY A 227 -7.47 2.25 -3.18
C GLY A 227 -8.70 1.43 -3.61
N HIS A 228 -9.27 0.63 -2.69
CA HIS A 228 -10.38 -0.29 -2.97
C HIS A 228 -11.63 -0.01 -2.14
N TRP A 229 -11.47 0.58 -0.96
CA TRP A 229 -12.54 0.78 0.01
C TRP A 229 -12.36 2.09 0.76
N CYS A 230 -13.47 2.74 1.09
CA CYS A 230 -13.42 3.97 1.89
C CYS A 230 -12.97 3.65 3.32
N HIS A 231 -12.22 4.57 3.93
CA HIS A 231 -11.84 4.47 5.33
C HIS A 231 -12.93 4.98 6.28
N LEU A 232 -13.84 5.83 5.79
CA LEU A 232 -14.93 6.43 6.58
C LEU A 232 -16.28 5.74 6.40
N CYS A 233 -16.51 5.03 5.29
CA CYS A 233 -17.77 4.33 5.02
C CYS A 233 -17.54 2.97 4.36
N LYS A 234 -18.62 2.21 4.16
CA LYS A 234 -18.58 0.85 3.58
C LYS A 234 -18.55 0.79 2.05
N LEU A 235 -18.46 1.94 1.36
CA LEU A 235 -18.41 1.97 -0.09
C LEU A 235 -17.09 1.42 -0.64
N SER A 236 -17.22 0.68 -1.73
CA SER A 236 -16.14 0.15 -2.55
C SER A 236 -15.75 1.11 -3.68
N ARG A 237 -14.59 0.87 -4.29
CA ARG A 237 -14.12 1.58 -5.47
C ARG A 237 -15.11 1.56 -6.65
N THR A 238 -15.83 0.45 -6.83
CA THR A 238 -16.84 0.34 -7.88
C THR A 238 -18.03 1.26 -7.63
N GLU A 239 -18.37 1.46 -6.35
CA GLU A 239 -19.47 2.30 -5.91
C GLU A 239 -19.10 3.79 -5.90
N PHE A 240 -17.82 4.14 -5.68
CA PHE A 240 -17.34 5.53 -5.77
C PHE A 240 -17.63 6.24 -7.10
N GLN A 241 -17.89 5.48 -8.17
CA GLN A 241 -18.21 6.03 -9.49
C GLN A 241 -19.60 6.66 -9.56
N ASP A 242 -20.50 6.27 -8.65
CA ASP A 242 -21.79 6.90 -8.49
C ASP A 242 -21.68 8.02 -7.45
N LEU A 243 -21.49 9.25 -7.93
CA LEU A 243 -21.37 10.44 -7.08
C LEU A 243 -22.64 10.75 -6.27
N ALA A 244 -23.77 10.10 -6.55
CA ALA A 244 -25.00 10.21 -5.77
C ALA A 244 -25.09 9.17 -4.65
N MET A 245 -24.16 8.21 -4.59
CA MET A 245 -24.19 7.13 -3.62
C MET A 245 -23.69 7.61 -2.26
N GLU A 246 -24.58 7.55 -1.26
CA GLU A 246 -24.23 7.78 0.13
C GLU A 246 -23.83 6.45 0.79
N GLY A 247 -22.65 6.43 1.38
CA GLY A 247 -22.11 5.25 2.05
C GLY A 247 -22.58 5.15 3.50
N GLU A 248 -22.85 3.94 3.97
CA GLU A 248 -23.01 3.69 5.40
C GLU A 248 -21.69 4.02 6.13
N GLU A 249 -21.71 5.04 7.00
CA GLU A 249 -20.55 5.46 7.78
C GLU A 249 -20.11 4.37 8.76
N TRP A 250 -18.81 4.27 8.98
CA TRP A 250 -18.25 3.36 9.97
C TRP A 250 -18.47 3.88 11.39
N THR A 251 -19.01 3.01 12.24
CA THR A 251 -18.88 3.14 13.69
C THR A 251 -17.73 2.24 14.18
N THR A 252 -17.12 2.59 15.32
CA THR A 252 -16.09 1.75 15.94
C THR A 252 -16.60 0.32 16.17
N ALA A 253 -17.83 0.18 16.69
CA ALA A 253 -18.45 -1.11 16.93
C ALA A 253 -18.59 -1.93 15.62
N ALA A 254 -19.10 -1.32 14.56
CA ALA A 254 -19.25 -2.01 13.27
C ALA A 254 -17.91 -2.47 12.68
N MET A 255 -16.83 -1.69 12.84
CA MET A 255 -15.50 -2.12 12.40
C MET A 255 -14.96 -3.28 13.23
N LEU A 256 -15.19 -3.27 14.56
CA LEU A 256 -14.80 -4.36 15.46
C LEU A 256 -15.54 -5.66 15.14
N ASP A 257 -16.85 -5.58 14.94
CA ASP A 257 -17.68 -6.73 14.57
C ASP A 257 -17.22 -7.30 13.22
N THR A 258 -16.97 -6.44 12.23
CA THR A 258 -16.45 -6.86 10.93
C THR A 258 -15.09 -7.53 11.04
N ALA A 259 -14.18 -7.00 11.88
CA ALA A 259 -12.87 -7.61 12.09
C ALA A 259 -12.99 -9.01 12.72
N LYS A 260 -13.90 -9.18 13.69
CA LYS A 260 -14.19 -10.47 14.31
C LYS A 260 -14.77 -11.47 13.30
N GLU A 261 -15.71 -11.04 12.47
CA GLU A 261 -16.26 -11.90 11.40
C GLU A 261 -15.18 -12.38 10.41
N VAL A 262 -14.19 -11.53 10.11
CA VAL A 262 -13.07 -11.89 9.25
C VAL A 262 -12.15 -12.89 9.94
N GLU A 263 -11.85 -12.70 11.22
CA GLU A 263 -11.06 -13.62 12.04
C GLU A 263 -11.72 -15.00 12.19
N ASP A 264 -13.04 -15.03 12.38
CA ASP A 264 -13.84 -16.25 12.48
C ASP A 264 -14.03 -16.95 11.11
N SER A 265 -13.69 -16.29 10.00
CA SER A 265 -13.87 -16.82 8.65
C SER A 265 -12.77 -17.81 8.24
N HIS A 266 -13.15 -18.93 7.62
CA HIS A 266 -12.19 -19.95 7.18
C HIS A 266 -11.29 -19.53 6.00
N ASP A 267 -11.61 -18.45 5.29
CA ASP A 267 -10.85 -17.99 4.13
C ASP A 267 -10.10 -16.66 4.33
N ASN A 268 -10.17 -16.08 5.54
CA ASN A 268 -9.56 -14.80 5.92
C ASN A 268 -9.79 -13.69 4.88
N LYS A 269 -10.93 -13.74 4.18
CA LYS A 269 -11.19 -12.76 3.12
C LYS A 269 -11.54 -11.42 3.73
N PRO A 270 -10.93 -10.33 3.24
CA PRO A 270 -11.26 -9.00 3.71
C PRO A 270 -12.74 -8.68 3.47
N LYS A 271 -13.44 -8.21 4.50
CA LYS A 271 -14.84 -7.75 4.40
C LYS A 271 -14.88 -6.23 4.45
N TYR A 272 -15.43 -5.60 3.39
CA TYR A 272 -15.38 -4.14 3.19
C TYR A 272 -13.95 -3.56 3.30
N GLY A 273 -12.93 -4.36 2.95
CA GLY A 273 -11.52 -4.01 3.11
C GLY A 273 -10.96 -4.15 4.53
N VAL A 274 -11.74 -4.53 5.54
CA VAL A 274 -11.24 -4.86 6.88
C VAL A 274 -10.57 -6.23 6.84
N LYS A 275 -9.35 -6.31 7.37
CA LYS A 275 -8.50 -7.52 7.46
C LYS A 275 -8.17 -7.91 8.89
N SER A 276 -8.12 -6.93 9.80
CA SER A 276 -7.81 -7.14 11.21
C SER A 276 -8.45 -6.05 12.06
N LYS A 277 -8.36 -6.20 13.40
CA LYS A 277 -8.84 -5.20 14.36
C LYS A 277 -8.09 -3.87 14.15
N LEU A 278 -8.82 -2.76 14.17
CA LEU A 278 -8.22 -1.42 14.27
C LEU A 278 -7.41 -1.28 15.57
N TRP A 279 -6.38 -0.45 15.55
CA TRP A 279 -5.44 -0.31 16.66
C TRP A 279 -6.05 0.46 17.84
N TRP A 280 -6.82 1.51 17.56
CA TRP A 280 -7.32 2.44 18.57
C TRP A 280 -8.85 2.54 18.55
N ASP A 281 -9.52 1.60 19.21
CA ASP A 281 -10.99 1.60 19.37
C ASP A 281 -11.50 2.75 20.26
N PHE A 282 -10.62 3.38 21.04
CA PHE A 282 -10.93 4.56 21.85
C PHE A 282 -10.87 5.89 21.08
N ILE A 283 -10.43 5.90 19.81
CA ILE A 283 -10.51 7.08 18.94
C ILE A 283 -11.68 6.89 17.95
N PRO A 284 -12.72 7.73 18.00
CA PRO A 284 -13.85 7.62 17.09
C PRO A 284 -13.43 7.71 15.61
N ILE A 285 -14.03 6.90 14.72
CA ILE A 285 -13.71 6.91 13.28
C ILE A 285 -13.92 8.29 12.64
N LYS A 286 -14.94 9.03 13.09
CA LYS A 286 -15.18 10.42 12.64
C LYS A 286 -14.05 11.40 12.98
N ASN A 287 -13.11 11.03 13.86
CA ASN A 287 -11.95 11.84 14.20
C ASN A 287 -10.72 11.52 13.32
N TYR A 288 -10.86 10.63 12.33
CA TYR A 288 -9.86 10.40 11.28
C TYR A 288 -10.13 11.42 10.17
N VAL A 289 -9.26 12.43 10.09
CA VAL A 289 -9.50 13.63 9.27
C VAL A 289 -9.21 13.32 7.80
N VAL A 290 -10.00 13.86 6.86
CA VAL A 290 -9.70 13.69 5.44
C VAL A 290 -8.33 14.33 5.12
N PRO A 291 -7.38 13.59 4.52
CA PRO A 291 -6.03 14.08 4.30
C PRO A 291 -5.97 15.00 3.08
N LEU A 292 -6.48 16.23 3.23
CA LEU A 292 -6.70 17.17 2.13
C LEU A 292 -5.45 17.39 1.25
N LEU A 293 -4.25 17.38 1.84
CA LEU A 293 -3.00 17.51 1.07
C LEU A 293 -2.78 16.30 0.14
N HIS A 294 -2.96 15.08 0.64
CA HIS A 294 -2.84 13.86 -0.16
C HIS A 294 -3.94 13.76 -1.21
N THR A 295 -5.17 14.16 -0.87
CA THR A 295 -6.27 14.27 -1.82
C THR A 295 -5.96 15.25 -2.95
N LEU A 296 -5.44 16.45 -2.63
CA LEU A 296 -4.99 17.44 -3.61
C LEU A 296 -3.88 16.87 -4.51
N ILE A 297 -2.89 16.18 -3.94
CA ILE A 297 -1.80 15.55 -4.70
C ILE A 297 -2.34 14.51 -5.67
N GLY A 298 -3.23 13.63 -5.20
CA GLY A 298 -3.84 12.58 -6.02
C GLY A 298 -4.63 13.15 -7.19
N ILE A 299 -5.57 14.05 -6.91
CA ILE A 299 -6.41 14.70 -7.92
C ILE A 299 -5.56 15.48 -8.94
N GLY A 300 -4.61 16.27 -8.47
CA GLY A 300 -3.78 17.11 -9.32
C GLY A 300 -2.91 16.28 -10.29
N ASN A 301 -2.32 15.20 -9.80
CA ASN A 301 -1.55 14.29 -10.65
C ASN A 301 -2.45 13.52 -11.62
N ASP A 302 -3.62 13.03 -11.17
CA ASP A 302 -4.58 12.33 -12.02
C ASP A 302 -5.08 13.20 -13.18
N LEU A 303 -5.34 14.48 -12.92
CA LEU A 303 -5.74 15.45 -13.95
C LEU A 303 -4.61 15.70 -14.96
N LEU A 304 -3.37 15.90 -14.50
CA LEU A 304 -2.23 16.12 -15.40
C LEU A 304 -1.91 14.88 -16.23
N ASP A 305 -1.97 13.69 -15.63
CA ASP A 305 -1.77 12.43 -16.33
C ASP A 305 -2.87 12.20 -17.36
N SER A 306 -4.13 12.49 -17.03
CA SER A 306 -5.23 12.40 -17.98
C SER A 306 -5.07 13.37 -19.16
N LEU A 307 -4.57 14.58 -18.91
CA LEU A 307 -4.25 15.52 -19.98
C LEU A 307 -3.10 15.00 -20.85
N ARG A 308 -2.01 14.52 -20.26
CA ARG A 308 -0.87 13.94 -20.98
C ARG A 308 -1.32 12.76 -21.84
N ASP A 309 -2.18 11.89 -21.32
CA ASP A 309 -2.75 10.78 -22.07
C ASP A 309 -3.65 11.26 -23.22
N SER A 310 -4.42 12.33 -23.02
CA SER A 310 -5.22 12.94 -24.08
C SER A 310 -4.36 13.53 -25.19
N VAL A 311 -3.28 14.23 -24.83
CA VAL A 311 -2.28 14.78 -25.75
C VAL A 311 -1.61 13.65 -26.54
N ASP A 312 -1.08 12.64 -25.86
CA ASP A 312 -0.38 11.51 -26.49
C ASP A 312 -1.26 10.76 -27.51
N ASN A 313 -2.55 10.57 -27.19
CA ASN A 313 -3.45 9.81 -28.05
C ASN A 313 -4.03 10.62 -29.22
N GLN A 314 -4.31 11.91 -29.01
CA GLN A 314 -5.15 12.68 -29.93
C GLN A 314 -4.40 13.77 -30.70
N ILE A 315 -3.37 14.37 -30.09
CA ILE A 315 -2.73 15.61 -30.56
C ILE A 315 -1.30 15.33 -31.05
N GLU A 316 -0.54 14.56 -30.28
CA GLU A 316 0.90 14.35 -30.48
C GLU A 316 1.25 13.77 -31.86
N ARG A 317 2.39 14.21 -32.40
CA ARG A 317 2.93 13.70 -33.67
C ARG A 317 3.49 12.30 -33.45
N ILE A 318 2.87 11.32 -34.10
CA ILE A 318 3.27 9.91 -34.02
C ILE A 318 3.81 9.42 -35.37
N SER A 319 4.75 8.47 -35.31
CA SER A 319 5.29 7.85 -36.51
C SER A 319 4.27 6.91 -37.17
N PRO A 320 4.38 6.60 -38.48
CA PRO A 320 3.53 5.60 -39.13
C PRO A 320 3.61 4.22 -38.45
N ALA A 321 4.79 3.84 -37.93
CA ALA A 321 4.98 2.59 -37.21
C ALA A 321 4.18 2.57 -35.89
N GLU A 322 4.22 3.67 -35.15
CA GLU A 322 3.45 3.82 -33.91
C GLU A 322 1.95 3.84 -34.19
N SER A 323 1.50 4.54 -35.24
CA SER A 323 0.10 4.55 -35.64
C SER A 323 -0.40 3.13 -35.92
N ARG A 324 0.37 2.32 -36.66
CA ARG A 324 0.04 0.91 -36.89
C ARG A 324 -0.03 0.11 -35.59
N ALA A 325 0.91 0.32 -34.67
CA ALA A 325 0.92 -0.36 -33.38
C ALA A 325 -0.31 0.00 -32.53
N ARG A 326 -0.75 1.27 -32.53
CA ARG A 326 -1.99 1.69 -31.86
C ARG A 326 -3.22 1.03 -32.48
N SER A 327 -3.32 0.98 -33.80
CA SER A 327 -4.42 0.27 -34.48
C SER A 327 -4.42 -1.22 -34.17
N SER A 328 -3.24 -1.87 -34.20
CA SER A 328 -3.11 -3.29 -33.81
C SER A 328 -3.52 -3.53 -32.37
N LEU A 329 -3.17 -2.62 -31.46
CA LEU A 329 -3.57 -2.71 -30.05
C LEU A 329 -5.09 -2.76 -29.92
N THR A 330 -5.81 -1.83 -30.56
CA THR A 330 -7.28 -1.80 -30.56
C THR A 330 -7.89 -3.09 -31.10
N THR A 331 -7.38 -3.59 -32.23
CA THR A 331 -7.86 -4.85 -32.84
C THR A 331 -7.67 -6.05 -31.92
N VAL A 332 -6.51 -6.16 -31.27
CA VAL A 332 -6.21 -7.28 -30.39
C VAL A 332 -6.98 -7.19 -29.08
N GLU A 333 -7.18 -5.99 -28.53
CA GLU A 333 -8.07 -5.78 -27.38
C GLU A 333 -9.52 -6.19 -27.70
N GLY A 334 -10.02 -5.90 -28.90
CA GLY A 334 -11.30 -6.44 -29.39
C GLY A 334 -11.33 -7.97 -29.44
N THR A 335 -10.26 -8.58 -29.97
CA THR A 335 -10.11 -10.05 -30.01
C THR A 335 -10.09 -10.66 -28.60
N ILE A 336 -9.46 -9.99 -27.63
CA ILE A 336 -9.45 -10.42 -26.22
C ILE A 336 -10.88 -10.42 -25.67
N ASN A 337 -11.64 -9.35 -25.88
CA ASN A 337 -13.02 -9.25 -25.40
C ASN A 337 -13.89 -10.38 -25.98
N GLU A 338 -13.79 -10.64 -27.28
CA GLU A 338 -14.49 -11.75 -27.92
C GLU A 338 -14.05 -13.12 -27.38
N THR A 339 -12.75 -13.30 -27.13
CA THR A 339 -12.22 -14.57 -26.62
C THR A 339 -12.62 -14.81 -25.16
N VAL A 340 -12.71 -13.74 -24.35
CA VAL A 340 -13.27 -13.79 -22.99
C VAL A 340 -14.74 -14.17 -23.05
N ALA A 341 -15.54 -13.56 -23.92
CA ALA A 341 -16.94 -13.93 -24.10
C ALA A 341 -17.10 -15.42 -24.52
N LYS A 342 -16.23 -15.92 -25.41
CA LYS A 342 -16.19 -17.35 -25.80
C LYS A 342 -15.86 -18.26 -24.62
N ARG A 343 -14.89 -17.87 -23.77
CA ARG A 343 -14.55 -18.62 -22.55
C ARG A 343 -15.74 -18.67 -21.60
N ASP A 344 -16.38 -17.52 -21.37
CA ASP A 344 -17.51 -17.42 -20.43
C ASP A 344 -18.73 -18.20 -20.94
N ALA A 345 -18.99 -18.15 -22.25
CA ALA A 345 -20.00 -18.98 -22.90
C ALA A 345 -19.70 -20.49 -22.77
N PHE A 346 -18.44 -20.90 -22.94
CA PHE A 346 -18.03 -22.28 -22.70
C PHE A 346 -18.24 -22.68 -21.24
N ASP A 347 -17.77 -21.88 -20.28
CA ASP A 347 -17.90 -22.15 -18.84
C ASP A 347 -19.38 -22.22 -18.41
N ALA A 348 -20.28 -21.49 -19.07
CA ALA A 348 -21.73 -21.53 -18.86
C ALA A 348 -22.46 -22.69 -19.57
N SER A 349 -21.85 -23.29 -20.59
CA SER A 349 -22.42 -24.39 -21.38
C SER A 349 -22.58 -25.69 -20.59
N ALA A 350 -23.32 -26.66 -21.16
CA ALA A 350 -23.42 -28.00 -20.58
C ALA A 350 -22.03 -28.66 -20.42
N ASP A 351 -21.17 -28.53 -21.42
CA ASP A 351 -19.78 -29.01 -21.41
C ASP A 351 -18.97 -28.35 -20.28
N GLY A 352 -19.07 -27.03 -20.10
CA GLY A 352 -18.37 -26.29 -19.04
C GLY A 352 -18.84 -26.68 -17.63
N LYS A 353 -20.16 -26.77 -17.44
CA LYS A 353 -20.76 -27.25 -16.17
C LYS A 353 -20.35 -28.69 -15.86
N LYS A 354 -20.33 -29.56 -16.89
CA LYS A 354 -19.86 -30.96 -16.77
C LYS A 354 -18.39 -30.99 -16.37
N LEU A 355 -17.52 -30.19 -17.01
CA LEU A 355 -16.11 -30.08 -16.66
C LEU A 355 -15.91 -29.62 -15.21
N LYS A 356 -16.65 -28.60 -14.74
CA LYS A 356 -16.61 -28.13 -13.34
C LYS A 356 -17.02 -29.23 -12.35
N SER A 357 -18.08 -29.97 -12.67
CA SER A 357 -18.54 -31.11 -11.86
C SER A 357 -17.49 -32.24 -11.81
N LEU A 358 -16.92 -32.62 -12.95
CA LEU A 358 -15.88 -33.65 -13.03
C LEU A 358 -14.63 -33.25 -12.23
N LYS A 359 -14.17 -31.99 -12.33
CA LYS A 359 -13.05 -31.49 -11.50
C LYS A 359 -13.35 -31.57 -10.01
N ALA A 360 -14.58 -31.24 -9.58
CA ALA A 360 -14.98 -31.38 -8.18
C ALA A 360 -14.96 -32.85 -7.73
N LYS A 361 -15.50 -33.76 -8.54
CA LYS A 361 -15.47 -35.21 -8.27
C LYS A 361 -14.04 -35.75 -8.19
N ILE A 362 -13.17 -35.36 -9.12
CA ILE A 362 -11.73 -35.71 -9.10
C ILE A 362 -11.09 -35.24 -7.80
N ARG A 363 -11.33 -33.99 -7.38
CA ARG A 363 -10.79 -33.44 -6.13
C ARG A 363 -11.26 -34.24 -4.91
N VAL A 364 -12.56 -34.51 -4.82
CA VAL A 364 -13.16 -35.30 -3.73
C VAL A 364 -12.57 -36.71 -3.69
N ARG A 365 -12.41 -37.36 -4.85
CA ARG A 365 -11.84 -38.72 -4.92
C ARG A 365 -10.35 -38.76 -4.61
N LYS A 366 -9.56 -37.75 -5.01
CA LYS A 366 -8.16 -37.60 -4.58
C LYS A 366 -8.05 -37.41 -3.07
N GLN A 367 -8.91 -36.59 -2.47
CA GLN A 367 -8.95 -36.41 -1.01
C GLN A 367 -9.37 -37.69 -0.27
N ALA A 368 -10.37 -38.40 -0.78
CA ALA A 368 -10.79 -39.68 -0.21
C ALA A 368 -9.69 -40.75 -0.30
N LEU A 369 -8.96 -40.82 -1.42
CA LEU A 369 -7.81 -41.73 -1.57
C LEU A 369 -6.65 -41.34 -0.66
N LYS A 370 -6.37 -40.04 -0.47
CA LYS A 370 -5.36 -39.57 0.48
C LYS A 370 -5.73 -39.97 1.93
N LYS A 371 -7.00 -39.83 2.31
CA LYS A 371 -7.51 -40.21 3.63
C LYS A 371 -7.54 -41.73 3.83
N LEU A 372 -7.82 -42.51 2.78
CA LEU A 372 -7.78 -43.98 2.83
C LEU A 372 -6.34 -44.51 2.83
N GLY A 373 -5.41 -43.82 2.17
CA GLY A 373 -3.97 -44.13 2.24
C GLY A 373 -3.39 -43.84 3.62
N SER A 374 -3.74 -42.69 4.23
CA SER A 374 -3.32 -42.40 5.61
C SER A 374 -3.95 -43.37 6.63
N LEU A 375 -5.14 -43.90 6.36
CA LEU A 375 -5.76 -44.95 7.18
C LEU A 375 -5.13 -46.35 6.97
N GLN A 376 -4.49 -46.60 5.82
CA GLN A 376 -3.69 -47.82 5.61
C GLN A 376 -2.34 -47.73 6.33
N GLU A 377 -1.74 -46.54 6.40
CA GLU A 377 -0.53 -46.26 7.19
C GLU A 377 -0.81 -46.32 8.71
N GLU A 378 -1.93 -45.73 9.19
CA GLU A 378 -2.35 -45.83 10.61
C GLU A 378 -2.80 -47.23 11.04
N GLN A 379 -3.19 -48.12 10.11
CA GLN A 379 -3.51 -49.53 10.40
C GLN A 379 -2.29 -50.46 10.33
N GLN A 380 -1.13 -49.97 9.90
CA GLN A 380 0.14 -50.71 9.94
C GLN A 380 1.06 -50.27 11.09
N ASP A 381 0.80 -49.14 11.74
CA ASP A 381 1.64 -48.63 12.83
C ASP A 381 1.11 -49.04 14.22
N THR A 382 1.15 -50.34 14.50
CA THR A 382 1.35 -50.85 15.87
C THR A 382 2.30 -52.06 15.84
N GLN A 383 3.55 -51.85 15.41
CA GLN A 383 4.77 -52.39 16.03
C GLN A 383 6.03 -51.76 15.37
N GLN A 384 6.53 -50.69 16.01
CA GLN A 384 7.80 -49.93 15.89
C GLN A 384 8.83 -50.16 14.74
N GLN A 385 9.09 -49.03 14.03
CA GLN A 385 10.37 -48.35 13.67
C GLN A 385 11.64 -49.09 13.16
N ALA A 386 12.19 -48.49 12.08
CA ALA A 386 13.52 -48.58 11.39
C ALA A 386 13.72 -49.75 10.38
N ASP A 387 14.20 -49.62 9.12
CA ASP A 387 14.70 -48.52 8.25
C ASP A 387 14.58 -48.93 6.74
N GLU A 388 14.47 -47.92 5.85
CA GLU A 388 15.00 -47.72 4.46
C GLU A 388 14.92 -48.81 3.35
N ALA A 389 14.91 -48.55 2.03
CA ALA A 389 14.71 -47.41 1.12
C ALA A 389 14.63 -48.01 -0.31
N ASN A 390 13.93 -47.35 -1.26
CA ASN A 390 14.20 -47.52 -2.68
C ASN A 390 13.80 -46.24 -3.44
N ILE A 391 14.80 -45.46 -3.84
CA ILE A 391 14.72 -44.39 -4.84
C ILE A 391 15.94 -44.58 -5.74
N PRO A 392 15.73 -44.52 -7.08
CA PRO A 392 16.49 -43.54 -7.84
C PRO A 392 15.59 -42.45 -8.45
N ILE A 393 16.07 -41.23 -8.23
CA ILE A 393 15.87 -39.98 -8.98
C ILE A 393 16.96 -40.04 -10.09
N ASP A 394 16.63 -39.87 -11.36
CA ASP A 394 16.72 -38.63 -12.14
C ASP A 394 15.91 -38.81 -13.45
N ASP A 395 15.41 -37.81 -14.18
CA ASP A 395 15.95 -36.48 -14.34
C ASP A 395 14.93 -35.44 -14.85
N TYR A 396 15.27 -34.17 -14.63
CA TYR A 396 14.47 -32.97 -14.87
C TYR A 396 15.15 -32.14 -15.99
N LEU A 397 14.40 -31.82 -17.06
CA LEU A 397 14.70 -30.79 -18.10
C LEU A 397 15.85 -31.15 -19.05
N ASP A 398 15.92 -30.72 -20.31
CA ASP A 398 15.10 -30.01 -21.30
C ASP A 398 15.92 -30.18 -22.61
N ASP A 399 15.27 -30.24 -23.78
CA ASP A 399 15.73 -29.63 -25.05
C ASP A 399 14.81 -30.15 -26.18
N VAL A 400 13.97 -29.34 -26.85
CA VAL A 400 14.32 -28.28 -27.83
C VAL A 400 15.29 -28.88 -28.85
N ASP A 401 14.94 -29.37 -30.03
CA ASP A 401 14.05 -28.85 -31.06
C ASP A 401 14.11 -29.85 -32.24
N THR A 402 12.98 -30.29 -32.81
CA THR A 402 12.93 -30.62 -34.24
C THR A 402 11.52 -30.53 -34.80
N PHE A 403 11.18 -29.29 -35.15
CA PHE A 403 10.40 -28.94 -36.32
C PHE A 403 10.99 -29.67 -37.55
N VAL A 404 10.23 -30.46 -38.33
CA VAL A 404 9.73 -30.10 -39.68
C VAL A 404 8.94 -31.34 -40.18
N THR A 405 7.60 -31.21 -40.18
CA THR A 405 6.68 -31.28 -41.34
C THR A 405 6.13 -32.66 -41.69
N ASP A 406 4.80 -32.77 -41.63
CA ASP A 406 4.03 -33.34 -42.72
C ASP A 406 2.65 -32.64 -42.81
N ALA A 407 2.68 -31.52 -43.53
CA ALA A 407 1.65 -31.13 -44.49
C ALA A 407 2.29 -30.12 -45.45
N ASP A 408 3.33 -30.56 -46.16
CA ASP A 408 3.37 -30.61 -47.63
C ASP A 408 4.81 -30.82 -48.13
N ASN A 409 5.02 -31.99 -48.74
CA ASN A 409 6.10 -32.42 -49.66
C ASN A 409 7.36 -33.10 -49.09
N GLY A 410 7.36 -34.44 -49.17
CA GLY A 410 8.40 -35.30 -49.79
C GLY A 410 9.89 -35.16 -49.41
N ASP A 411 10.40 -36.24 -48.80
CA ASP A 411 11.73 -36.89 -48.92
C ASP A 411 12.63 -37.01 -47.65
N GLU A 412 12.96 -38.29 -47.37
CA GLU A 412 14.10 -38.98 -46.69
C GLU A 412 14.91 -38.39 -45.48
N ILE A 413 14.71 -39.04 -44.31
CA ILE A 413 15.62 -39.66 -43.29
C ILE A 413 17.06 -39.11 -43.01
N THR A 414 17.39 -38.89 -41.71
CA THR A 414 18.48 -39.48 -40.82
C THR A 414 18.79 -38.53 -39.62
N SER A 415 18.54 -38.87 -38.33
CA SER A 415 19.46 -39.34 -37.24
C SER A 415 20.77 -38.52 -37.09
N GLU A 416 21.36 -38.15 -35.93
CA GLU A 416 21.44 -38.69 -34.56
C GLU A 416 22.33 -37.71 -33.70
N GLU A 417 22.49 -38.02 -32.40
CA GLU A 417 23.58 -37.67 -31.45
C GLU A 417 23.35 -36.62 -30.34
N GLU A 418 23.47 -37.15 -29.11
CA GLU A 418 23.51 -36.60 -27.74
C GLU A 418 24.94 -36.13 -27.39
N ASP A 419 25.13 -35.33 -26.32
CA ASP A 419 26.25 -35.58 -25.39
C ASP A 419 26.13 -34.86 -24.04
N ASN A 420 26.63 -35.58 -23.03
CA ASN A 420 26.55 -35.42 -21.57
C ASN A 420 27.53 -34.39 -20.97
N ASP A 421 27.41 -34.05 -19.67
CA ASP A 421 28.42 -34.48 -18.66
C ASP A 421 28.00 -34.20 -17.20
N ASP A 422 28.38 -35.15 -16.34
CA ASP A 422 28.13 -35.32 -14.90
C ASP A 422 29.19 -34.65 -14.00
N THR A 423 29.00 -34.69 -12.67
CA THR A 423 29.99 -35.06 -11.61
C THR A 423 29.55 -34.52 -10.22
N ASP A 424 29.83 -35.12 -9.06
CA ASP A 424 30.17 -36.48 -8.59
C ASP A 424 30.18 -36.43 -7.03
N ASP A 425 30.12 -37.59 -6.39
CA ASP A 425 31.09 -38.08 -5.37
C ASP A 425 30.62 -38.58 -3.96
N ASN A 426 30.78 -39.92 -3.78
CA ASN A 426 31.32 -40.72 -2.64
C ASN A 426 30.63 -40.81 -1.24
N THR A 427 30.65 -41.92 -0.46
CA THR A 427 31.57 -43.09 -0.34
C THR A 427 30.96 -44.28 0.50
N ASP A 428 31.14 -45.51 0.01
CA ASP A 428 31.60 -46.80 0.63
C ASP A 428 31.29 -47.29 2.09
N ASN A 429 30.74 -48.53 2.25
CA ASN A 429 31.49 -49.80 2.52
C ASN A 429 30.67 -51.00 3.13
N ASN A 430 30.64 -52.11 2.38
CA ASN A 430 30.91 -53.55 2.70
C ASN A 430 30.16 -54.45 3.73
N ALA A 431 29.65 -55.58 3.19
CA ALA A 431 29.94 -57.02 3.50
C ALA A 431 29.02 -57.92 4.39
N ALA A 432 28.28 -58.81 3.70
CA ALA A 432 28.25 -60.29 3.73
C ALA A 432 27.66 -61.17 4.88
N ALA A 433 26.89 -62.19 4.41
CA ALA A 433 26.62 -63.55 4.94
C ALA A 433 25.63 -63.67 6.14
N THR A 434 24.79 -64.70 6.34
CA THR A 434 24.31 -65.92 5.65
C THR A 434 23.09 -66.43 6.45
N ASP A 435 22.33 -67.36 5.85
CA ASP A 435 21.55 -68.44 6.47
C ASP A 435 20.06 -68.29 6.85
N GLU A 436 19.40 -69.42 6.57
CA GLU A 436 18.00 -69.80 6.62
C GLU A 436 17.43 -69.86 8.05
N GLU A 437 16.14 -69.59 8.24
CA GLU A 437 15.16 -70.58 8.73
C GLU A 437 13.80 -69.95 9.13
N SER A 438 12.79 -70.82 9.05
CA SER A 438 11.37 -70.67 9.30
C SER A 438 10.95 -70.15 10.69
N ASN A 439 9.88 -69.36 10.78
CA ASN A 439 8.55 -69.83 11.27
C ASN A 439 7.55 -68.69 11.57
N THR A 440 6.39 -68.81 10.92
CA THR A 440 5.01 -68.54 11.37
C THR A 440 4.74 -67.43 12.40
N ALA A 441 4.19 -66.32 11.90
CA ALA A 441 3.40 -65.33 12.65
C ALA A 441 1.89 -65.73 12.69
N PRO A 442 1.14 -65.37 13.74
CA PRO A 442 -0.29 -65.67 13.87
C PRO A 442 -1.15 -64.70 13.03
N PRO A 443 -2.41 -65.07 12.71
CA PRO A 443 -3.21 -64.37 11.71
C PRO A 443 -3.79 -63.05 12.25
N VAL A 444 -3.58 -61.96 11.51
CA VAL A 444 -4.29 -60.69 11.65
C VAL A 444 -5.44 -60.69 10.63
N ASP A 445 -6.63 -60.23 11.03
CA ASP A 445 -7.90 -60.31 10.29
C ASP A 445 -7.84 -59.89 8.78
N ASP A 446 -7.69 -60.87 7.89
CA ASP A 446 -7.63 -60.72 6.42
C ASP A 446 -8.88 -60.08 5.78
N ALA A 447 -10.04 -60.17 6.44
CA ALA A 447 -11.31 -59.71 5.88
C ALA A 447 -11.42 -58.18 5.79
N ASN A 448 -10.79 -57.45 6.72
CA ASN A 448 -10.90 -55.99 6.79
C ASN A 448 -9.97 -55.31 5.77
N THR A 449 -8.76 -55.87 5.58
CA THR A 449 -7.75 -55.39 4.62
C THR A 449 -8.19 -55.59 3.16
N ALA A 450 -8.85 -56.71 2.85
CA ALA A 450 -9.40 -56.98 1.52
C ALA A 450 -10.54 -56.01 1.13
N ALA A 451 -11.42 -55.68 2.08
CA ALA A 451 -12.53 -54.76 1.85
C ALA A 451 -12.07 -53.31 1.60
N VAL A 452 -11.06 -52.84 2.36
CA VAL A 452 -10.43 -51.52 2.15
C VAL A 452 -9.72 -51.47 0.80
N THR A 453 -9.01 -52.54 0.43
CA THR A 453 -8.32 -52.66 -0.87
C THR A 453 -9.30 -52.61 -2.04
N GLN A 454 -10.43 -53.30 -1.95
CA GLN A 454 -11.49 -53.27 -2.97
C GLN A 454 -12.12 -51.88 -3.11
N GLN A 455 -12.33 -51.15 -2.00
CA GLN A 455 -12.82 -49.78 -2.03
C GLN A 455 -11.82 -48.80 -2.66
N ILE A 456 -10.52 -48.98 -2.40
CA ILE A 456 -9.45 -48.19 -3.02
C ILE A 456 -9.43 -48.43 -4.53
N GLN A 457 -9.51 -49.69 -4.96
CA GLN A 457 -9.52 -50.04 -6.38
C GLN A 457 -10.73 -49.47 -7.12
N GLY A 458 -11.93 -49.55 -6.51
CA GLY A 458 -13.15 -48.92 -7.04
C GLY A 458 -13.04 -47.40 -7.15
N LYS A 459 -12.47 -46.73 -6.12
CA LYS A 459 -12.24 -45.27 -6.14
C LYS A 459 -11.19 -44.85 -7.16
N ARG A 460 -10.15 -45.66 -7.39
CA ARG A 460 -9.14 -45.46 -8.45
C ARG A 460 -9.75 -45.59 -9.85
N ALA A 461 -10.63 -46.58 -10.06
CA ALA A 461 -11.34 -46.75 -11.33
C ALA A 461 -12.26 -45.56 -11.65
N GLU A 462 -13.06 -45.10 -10.67
CA GLU A 462 -13.89 -43.90 -10.83
C GLU A 462 -13.06 -42.64 -11.11
N LEU A 463 -11.91 -42.48 -10.42
CA LEU A 463 -10.99 -41.37 -10.66
C LEU A 463 -10.44 -41.40 -12.09
N ALA A 464 -10.04 -42.57 -12.58
CA ALA A 464 -9.53 -42.74 -13.94
C ALA A 464 -10.61 -42.36 -14.97
N GLN A 465 -11.85 -42.83 -14.78
CA GLN A 465 -12.97 -42.49 -15.65
C GLN A 465 -13.25 -40.98 -15.67
N PHE A 466 -13.39 -40.33 -14.50
CA PHE A 466 -13.65 -38.90 -14.45
C PHE A 466 -12.50 -38.07 -15.05
N THR A 467 -11.27 -38.54 -14.88
CA THR A 467 -10.08 -37.88 -15.45
C THR A 467 -10.08 -37.95 -16.97
N THR A 468 -10.41 -39.10 -17.55
CA THR A 468 -10.52 -39.28 -19.00
C THR A 468 -11.63 -38.41 -19.60
N GLU A 469 -12.82 -38.40 -18.99
CA GLU A 469 -13.93 -37.55 -19.45
C GLU A 469 -13.62 -36.06 -19.31
N ALA A 470 -12.90 -35.66 -18.26
CA ALA A 470 -12.50 -34.27 -18.07
C ALA A 470 -11.46 -33.82 -19.11
N LYS A 471 -10.56 -34.71 -19.55
CA LYS A 471 -9.44 -34.39 -20.45
C LYS A 471 -9.89 -33.77 -21.76
N ALA A 472 -10.92 -34.31 -22.41
CA ALA A 472 -11.43 -33.81 -23.68
C ALA A 472 -12.08 -32.41 -23.55
N LEU A 473 -12.88 -32.20 -22.50
CA LEU A 473 -13.51 -30.91 -22.22
C LEU A 473 -12.48 -29.86 -21.79
N GLN A 474 -11.46 -30.29 -21.05
CA GLN A 474 -10.34 -29.47 -20.62
C GLN A 474 -9.52 -28.99 -21.83
N ALA A 475 -9.22 -29.86 -22.80
CA ALA A 475 -8.52 -29.49 -24.03
C ALA A 475 -9.27 -28.41 -24.84
N LYS A 476 -10.60 -28.48 -24.93
CA LYS A 476 -11.42 -27.44 -25.58
C LYS A 476 -11.25 -26.08 -24.88
N ARG A 477 -11.31 -26.07 -23.55
CA ARG A 477 -11.12 -24.86 -22.73
C ARG A 477 -9.70 -24.31 -22.80
N ASP A 478 -8.70 -25.19 -22.88
CA ASP A 478 -7.29 -24.83 -22.94
C ASP A 478 -6.92 -24.19 -24.27
N LYS A 479 -7.56 -24.59 -25.37
CA LYS A 479 -7.41 -23.89 -26.66
C LYS A 479 -7.86 -22.42 -26.59
N ILE A 480 -8.98 -22.15 -25.93
CA ILE A 480 -9.48 -20.78 -25.70
C ILE A 480 -8.51 -20.01 -24.79
N THR A 481 -8.04 -20.65 -23.72
CA THR A 481 -7.12 -20.06 -22.75
C THR A 481 -5.75 -19.74 -23.37
N LYS A 482 -5.19 -20.63 -24.20
CA LYS A 482 -3.93 -20.44 -24.93
C LYS A 482 -4.02 -19.21 -25.85
N ARG A 483 -5.09 -19.10 -26.64
CA ARG A 483 -5.32 -17.95 -27.52
C ARG A 483 -5.44 -16.64 -26.73
N LEU A 484 -6.14 -16.67 -25.59
CA LEU A 484 -6.27 -15.50 -24.71
C LEU A 484 -4.92 -15.08 -24.13
N ASN A 485 -4.10 -16.03 -23.68
CA ASN A 485 -2.76 -15.74 -23.13
C ASN A 485 -1.83 -15.18 -24.21
N GLN A 486 -1.82 -15.73 -25.42
CA GLN A 486 -1.04 -15.21 -26.55
C GLN A 486 -1.45 -13.78 -26.91
N ALA A 487 -2.76 -13.50 -26.98
CA ALA A 487 -3.26 -12.15 -27.25
C ALA A 487 -2.85 -11.16 -26.16
N ARG A 488 -2.94 -11.55 -24.87
CA ARG A 488 -2.49 -10.73 -23.73
C ARG A 488 -1.00 -10.45 -23.77
N GLN A 489 -0.17 -11.45 -24.07
CA GLN A 489 1.28 -11.27 -24.24
C GLN A 489 1.59 -10.30 -25.38
N TYR A 490 0.88 -10.41 -26.51
CA TYR A 490 1.07 -9.48 -27.63
C TYR A 490 0.65 -8.05 -27.26
N VAL A 491 -0.44 -7.87 -26.53
CA VAL A 491 -0.84 -6.56 -25.98
C VAL A 491 0.23 -6.00 -25.05
N SER A 492 0.83 -6.82 -24.17
CA SER A 492 1.94 -6.37 -23.30
C SER A 492 3.10 -5.81 -24.13
N ARG A 493 3.57 -6.59 -25.12
CA ARG A 493 4.65 -6.17 -26.01
C ARG A 493 4.31 -4.90 -26.81
N LEU A 494 3.07 -4.75 -27.27
CA LEU A 494 2.63 -3.52 -27.93
C LEU A 494 2.63 -2.32 -26.98
N LYS A 495 2.14 -2.48 -25.74
CA LYS A 495 2.15 -1.42 -24.72
C LYS A 495 3.57 -1.00 -24.35
N GLU A 496 4.49 -1.95 -24.23
CA GLU A 496 5.92 -1.68 -24.03
C GLU A 496 6.51 -0.85 -25.17
N LYS A 497 6.23 -1.22 -26.44
CA LYS A 497 6.67 -0.44 -27.61
C LYS A 497 6.07 0.97 -27.64
N LEU A 498 4.77 1.11 -27.36
CA LEU A 498 4.10 2.41 -27.28
C LEU A 498 4.70 3.29 -26.18
N SER A 499 4.99 2.72 -25.02
CA SER A 499 5.66 3.40 -23.91
C SER A 499 7.08 3.85 -24.30
N ALA A 500 7.82 3.01 -25.04
CA ALA A 500 9.15 3.36 -25.54
C ALA A 500 9.10 4.55 -26.52
N TRP A 501 8.17 4.57 -27.47
CA TRP A 501 8.00 5.72 -28.38
C TRP A 501 7.61 7.00 -27.65
N ARG A 502 6.70 6.92 -26.67
CA ARG A 502 6.33 8.07 -25.83
C ARG A 502 7.54 8.60 -25.06
N SER A 503 8.32 7.71 -24.47
CA SER A 503 9.56 8.05 -23.76
C SER A 503 10.60 8.70 -24.68
N GLU A 504 10.74 8.22 -25.91
CA GLU A 504 11.64 8.80 -26.91
C GLU A 504 11.21 10.22 -27.29
N ARG A 505 9.92 10.46 -27.52
CA ARG A 505 9.39 11.82 -27.76
C ARG A 505 9.68 12.77 -26.60
N LYS A 506 9.51 12.28 -25.37
CA LYS A 506 9.78 13.07 -24.15
C LYS A 506 11.24 13.48 -24.02
N LYS A 507 12.19 12.71 -24.58
CA LYS A 507 13.62 13.03 -24.59
C LYS A 507 14.02 14.02 -25.70
N LYS A 508 13.25 14.09 -26.78
CA LYS A 508 13.52 14.97 -27.93
C LYS A 508 12.76 16.29 -27.76
N ASP A 509 11.78 16.54 -28.63
CA ASP A 509 11.02 17.79 -28.67
C ASP A 509 9.50 17.52 -28.81
N GLY A 510 9.01 16.45 -28.17
CA GLY A 510 7.58 16.14 -28.10
C GLY A 510 6.79 17.18 -27.31
N ILE A 511 5.46 17.15 -27.43
CA ILE A 511 4.57 18.08 -26.74
C ILE A 511 4.73 17.96 -25.23
N GLU A 512 4.84 16.74 -24.68
CA GLU A 512 5.08 16.55 -23.24
C GLU A 512 6.36 17.24 -22.75
N SER A 513 7.44 17.23 -23.54
CA SER A 513 8.68 17.93 -23.19
C SER A 513 8.47 19.44 -23.11
N LYS A 514 7.59 19.99 -23.95
CA LYS A 514 7.21 21.42 -23.94
C LYS A 514 6.29 21.74 -22.77
N MET A 515 5.36 20.85 -22.43
CA MET A 515 4.55 20.96 -21.21
C MET A 515 5.44 21.02 -19.97
N ASP A 516 6.43 20.11 -19.88
CA ASP A 516 7.38 20.09 -18.78
C ASP A 516 8.22 21.38 -18.68
N LYS A 517 8.46 22.09 -19.79
CA LYS A 517 9.14 23.41 -19.79
C LYS A 517 8.24 24.49 -19.18
N VAL A 518 6.98 24.59 -19.60
CA VAL A 518 6.01 25.54 -19.02
C VAL A 518 5.84 25.32 -17.52
N LEU A 519 5.77 24.05 -17.08
CA LEU A 519 5.71 23.73 -15.65
C LEU A 519 6.97 24.22 -14.91
N LYS A 520 8.17 24.04 -15.48
CA LYS A 520 9.42 24.53 -14.88
C LYS A 520 9.47 26.06 -14.80
N GLU A 521 8.90 26.78 -15.77
CA GLU A 521 8.86 28.25 -15.78
C GLU A 521 8.09 28.82 -14.58
N VAL A 522 7.05 28.13 -14.12
CA VAL A 522 6.30 28.47 -12.89
C VAL A 522 6.91 27.85 -11.61
N GLY A 523 8.12 27.30 -11.71
CA GLY A 523 8.87 26.75 -10.58
C GLY A 523 8.43 25.36 -10.12
N VAL A 524 7.75 24.58 -10.96
CA VAL A 524 7.42 23.16 -10.65
C VAL A 524 8.65 22.28 -10.86
N GLU A 525 8.99 21.49 -9.84
CA GLU A 525 10.07 20.51 -9.90
C GLU A 525 9.53 19.11 -10.21
N ILE A 526 9.83 18.59 -11.41
CA ILE A 526 9.46 17.22 -11.78
C ILE A 526 10.51 16.27 -11.21
N GLN A 527 10.20 15.67 -10.05
CA GLN A 527 11.13 14.82 -9.32
C GLN A 527 11.10 13.37 -9.87
N ARG A 528 12.25 12.89 -10.34
CA ARG A 528 12.38 11.53 -10.92
C ARG A 528 12.14 10.41 -9.91
N TYR A 529 12.45 10.63 -8.63
CA TYR A 529 12.32 9.61 -7.58
C TYR A 529 10.87 9.33 -7.15
N HIS A 530 9.92 10.21 -7.52
CA HIS A 530 8.48 9.97 -7.33
C HIS A 530 7.80 9.41 -8.59
N GLY A 531 8.55 8.73 -9.47
CA GLY A 531 8.01 8.23 -10.74
C GLY A 531 7.55 9.33 -11.71
N GLY A 532 7.96 10.58 -11.48
CA GLY A 532 7.51 11.76 -12.24
C GLY A 532 6.24 12.44 -11.72
N SER A 533 5.67 11.95 -10.62
CA SER A 533 4.56 12.62 -9.92
C SER A 533 5.00 13.92 -9.26
N LEU A 534 4.11 14.91 -9.24
CA LEU A 534 4.32 16.19 -8.59
C LEU A 534 4.05 16.09 -7.09
N THR A 535 4.87 16.79 -6.30
CA THR A 535 4.68 16.90 -4.85
C THR A 535 3.51 17.83 -4.52
N GLY A 536 3.07 17.85 -3.26
CA GLY A 536 2.02 18.78 -2.81
C GLY A 536 2.37 20.25 -3.05
N LYS A 537 3.65 20.63 -2.90
CA LYS A 537 4.10 22.00 -3.18
C LYS A 537 4.01 22.32 -4.67
N ASP A 538 4.35 21.37 -5.52
CA ASP A 538 4.31 21.54 -6.97
C ASP A 538 2.88 21.59 -7.50
N ILE A 539 1.98 20.75 -7.00
CA ILE A 539 0.55 20.84 -7.35
C ILE A 539 -0.04 22.19 -6.94
N LEU A 540 0.31 22.72 -5.76
CA LEU A 540 -0.12 24.05 -5.36
C LEU A 540 0.39 25.15 -6.32
N ARG A 541 1.60 25.01 -6.86
CA ARG A 541 2.11 25.93 -7.91
C ARG A 541 1.33 25.80 -9.21
N VAL A 542 0.99 24.58 -9.63
CA VAL A 542 0.14 24.35 -10.82
C VAL A 542 -1.22 25.00 -10.65
N VAL A 543 -1.85 24.81 -9.49
CA VAL A 543 -3.15 25.41 -9.16
C VAL A 543 -3.07 26.95 -9.20
N ALA A 544 -2.06 27.54 -8.54
CA ALA A 544 -1.90 28.99 -8.46
C ALA A 544 -1.66 29.64 -9.83
N ASN A 545 -1.05 28.93 -10.77
CA ASN A 545 -0.74 29.42 -12.12
C ASN A 545 -1.60 28.74 -13.20
N ALA A 546 -2.73 28.14 -12.83
CA ALA A 546 -3.52 27.30 -13.75
C ALA A 546 -3.89 28.05 -15.03
N THR A 547 -4.29 29.32 -14.93
CA THR A 547 -4.63 30.13 -16.11
C THR A 547 -3.48 30.24 -17.10
N GLU A 548 -2.32 30.68 -16.63
CA GLU A 548 -1.12 30.87 -17.48
C GLU A 548 -0.63 29.55 -18.08
N ILE A 549 -0.62 28.48 -17.28
CA ILE A 549 -0.19 27.15 -17.70
C ILE A 549 -1.08 26.61 -18.82
N PHE A 550 -2.40 26.60 -18.61
CA PHE A 550 -3.32 25.98 -19.57
C PHE A 550 -3.50 26.80 -20.84
N ASP A 551 -3.36 28.13 -20.76
CA ASP A 551 -3.35 28.99 -21.94
C ASP A 551 -2.06 28.77 -22.77
N ALA A 552 -0.90 28.60 -22.11
CA ALA A 552 0.35 28.22 -22.77
C ALA A 552 0.28 26.81 -23.39
N PHE A 553 -0.31 25.84 -22.68
CA PHE A 553 -0.54 24.49 -23.21
C PHE A 553 -1.42 24.51 -24.47
N ALA A 554 -2.53 25.25 -24.47
CA ALA A 554 -3.40 25.37 -25.63
C ALA A 554 -2.63 25.86 -26.86
N LYS A 555 -1.81 26.91 -26.70
CA LYS A 555 -0.94 27.41 -27.77
C LYS A 555 0.04 26.33 -28.27
N ILE A 556 0.75 25.67 -27.36
CA ILE A 556 1.69 24.60 -27.70
C ILE A 556 1.00 23.48 -28.48
N PHE A 557 -0.17 23.04 -28.03
CA PHE A 557 -0.92 21.95 -28.63
C PHE A 557 -1.34 22.29 -30.06
N LYS A 558 -1.85 23.50 -30.30
CA LYS A 558 -2.24 23.97 -31.64
C LYS A 558 -1.04 24.03 -32.59
N GLU A 559 0.08 24.58 -32.15
CA GLU A 559 1.31 24.71 -32.96
C GLU A 559 1.94 23.35 -33.31
N HIS A 560 1.81 22.36 -32.44
CA HIS A 560 2.54 21.09 -32.55
C HIS A 560 1.67 19.87 -32.85
N LYS A 561 0.34 20.04 -33.03
CA LYS A 561 -0.55 18.93 -33.35
C LYS A 561 -0.14 18.18 -34.62
N ARG A 562 -0.51 16.90 -34.69
CA ARG A 562 -0.28 16.04 -35.85
C ARG A 562 -1.10 16.46 -37.07
N ASN A 563 -0.60 16.13 -38.26
CA ASN A 563 -1.37 16.29 -39.49
C ASN A 563 -2.61 15.39 -39.44
N GLY A 564 -3.78 15.93 -39.75
CA GLY A 564 -5.05 15.21 -39.57
C GLY A 564 -5.38 14.95 -38.09
N CYS A 565 -4.93 15.82 -37.18
CA CYS A 565 -5.34 15.78 -35.77
C CYS A 565 -6.85 15.66 -35.64
N VAL A 566 -7.29 14.78 -34.75
CA VAL A 566 -8.72 14.52 -34.49
C VAL A 566 -9.38 15.74 -33.86
N LEU A 567 -8.58 16.55 -33.14
CA LEU A 567 -9.02 17.79 -32.51
C LEU A 567 -8.66 19.00 -33.37
N ASP A 568 -9.66 19.82 -33.69
CA ASP A 568 -9.45 21.16 -34.23
C ASP A 568 -8.98 22.14 -33.14
N ASP A 569 -8.70 23.39 -33.53
CA ASP A 569 -8.15 24.40 -32.60
C ASP A 569 -9.14 24.78 -31.50
N ASP A 570 -10.44 24.89 -31.81
CA ASP A 570 -11.48 25.21 -30.85
C ASP A 570 -11.67 24.06 -29.85
N GLN A 571 -11.58 22.81 -30.31
CA GLN A 571 -11.63 21.62 -29.46
C GLN A 571 -10.41 21.53 -28.54
N ILE A 572 -9.22 21.92 -29.01
CA ILE A 572 -8.01 22.02 -28.17
C ILE A 572 -8.17 23.10 -27.11
N ASP A 573 -8.70 24.27 -27.47
CA ASP A 573 -8.95 25.36 -26.52
C ASP A 573 -9.98 24.93 -25.46
N ASN A 574 -11.05 24.26 -25.86
CA ASN A 574 -12.04 23.69 -24.94
C ASN A 574 -11.46 22.61 -24.02
N LEU A 575 -10.56 21.75 -24.53
CA LEU A 575 -9.86 20.75 -23.72
C LEU A 575 -9.06 21.43 -22.60
N CYS A 576 -8.20 22.39 -22.95
CA CYS A 576 -7.37 23.12 -21.99
C CYS A 576 -8.22 23.94 -21.02
N ALA A 577 -9.27 24.62 -21.50
CA ALA A 577 -10.22 25.35 -20.65
C ALA A 577 -10.95 24.42 -19.65
N GLY A 578 -11.25 23.18 -20.07
CA GLY A 578 -11.81 22.13 -19.23
C GLY A 578 -10.93 21.82 -18.03
N TYR A 579 -9.65 21.51 -18.26
CA TYR A 579 -8.67 21.24 -17.19
C TYR A 579 -8.42 22.48 -16.33
N LYS A 580 -8.23 23.66 -16.94
CA LYS A 580 -8.07 24.95 -16.25
C LYS A 580 -9.17 25.18 -15.22
N LEU A 581 -10.42 25.13 -15.66
CA LEU A 581 -11.58 25.35 -14.77
C LEU A 581 -11.65 24.29 -13.67
N THR A 582 -11.31 23.03 -13.96
CA THR A 582 -11.32 21.98 -12.94
C THR A 582 -10.26 22.19 -11.85
N PHE A 583 -9.05 22.63 -12.20
CA PHE A 583 -8.04 23.01 -11.21
C PHE A 583 -8.50 24.19 -10.33
N LEU A 584 -9.11 25.22 -10.93
CA LEU A 584 -9.63 26.38 -10.19
C LEU A 584 -10.80 26.01 -9.26
N LEU A 585 -11.69 25.13 -9.70
CA LEU A 585 -12.80 24.64 -8.87
C LEU A 585 -12.30 23.80 -7.68
N TRP A 586 -11.27 22.98 -7.88
CA TRP A 586 -10.63 22.25 -6.78
C TRP A 586 -9.94 23.18 -5.80
N ASP A 587 -9.27 24.23 -6.27
CA ASP A 587 -8.71 25.27 -5.37
C ASP A 587 -9.79 25.90 -4.50
N GLY A 588 -10.92 26.28 -5.11
CA GLY A 588 -12.09 26.77 -4.39
C GLY A 588 -12.59 25.76 -3.34
N ALA A 589 -12.74 24.48 -3.73
CA ALA A 589 -13.17 23.43 -2.82
C ALA A 589 -12.23 23.22 -1.62
N PHE A 590 -10.91 23.18 -1.86
CA PHE A 590 -9.94 23.08 -0.78
C PHE A 590 -9.88 24.33 0.08
N SER A 591 -10.09 25.52 -0.50
CA SER A 591 -10.20 26.77 0.24
C SER A 591 -11.40 26.76 1.19
N HIS A 592 -12.58 26.31 0.72
CA HIS A 592 -13.76 26.13 1.56
C HIS A 592 -13.53 25.10 2.67
N ALA A 593 -12.91 23.95 2.36
CA ALA A 593 -12.59 22.92 3.35
C ALA A 593 -11.61 23.41 4.44
N ARG A 594 -10.80 24.44 4.15
CA ARG A 594 -9.85 25.05 5.08
C ARG A 594 -10.41 26.26 5.83
N LYS A 595 -11.67 26.64 5.58
CA LYS A 595 -12.27 27.83 6.18
C LYS A 595 -12.33 27.69 7.71
N VAL A 596 -11.80 28.69 8.41
CA VAL A 596 -11.87 28.77 9.87
C VAL A 596 -13.30 29.15 10.27
N ASN A 597 -13.89 28.42 11.22
CA ASN A 597 -15.27 28.58 11.67
C ASN A 597 -16.29 28.55 10.50
N PRO A 598 -16.38 27.43 9.76
CA PRO A 598 -17.28 27.34 8.61
C PRO A 598 -18.74 27.43 9.07
N SER A 599 -19.56 28.16 8.32
CA SER A 599 -21.01 28.18 8.48
C SER A 599 -21.64 26.84 8.01
N ASP A 600 -22.90 26.60 8.31
CA ASP A 600 -23.63 25.45 7.73
C ASP A 600 -23.65 25.49 6.21
N HIS A 601 -23.67 26.69 5.62
CA HIS A 601 -23.58 26.85 4.17
C HIS A 601 -22.22 26.38 3.64
N ASP A 602 -21.13 26.73 4.33
CA ASP A 602 -19.77 26.30 3.96
C ASP A 602 -19.61 24.78 4.08
N ARG A 603 -20.22 24.17 5.12
CA ARG A 603 -20.24 22.71 5.31
C ARG A 603 -21.04 21.98 4.24
N ASN A 604 -22.11 22.60 3.75
CA ASN A 604 -22.99 22.03 2.74
C ASN A 604 -22.61 22.41 1.30
N MET A 605 -21.38 22.93 1.08
CA MET A 605 -20.92 23.22 -0.27
C MET A 605 -20.99 21.94 -1.12
N ARG A 606 -21.75 22.00 -2.20
CA ARG A 606 -21.94 20.86 -3.11
C ARG A 606 -20.64 20.62 -3.89
N LEU A 607 -19.80 19.74 -3.36
CA LEU A 607 -18.65 19.16 -4.07
C LEU A 607 -19.08 18.41 -5.34
N SER A 608 -20.36 18.10 -5.51
CA SER A 608 -20.88 17.35 -6.66
C SER A 608 -20.48 17.97 -8.00
N ILE A 609 -20.51 19.31 -8.16
CA ILE A 609 -20.10 19.97 -9.42
C ILE A 609 -18.61 19.74 -9.70
N VAL A 610 -17.77 19.90 -8.69
CA VAL A 610 -16.31 19.74 -8.80
C VAL A 610 -15.96 18.29 -9.09
N MET A 611 -16.60 17.36 -8.36
CA MET A 611 -16.45 15.92 -8.54
C MET A 611 -16.92 15.45 -9.91
N SER A 612 -18.10 15.88 -10.39
CA SER A 612 -18.60 15.50 -11.72
C SER A 612 -17.65 15.94 -12.83
N ARG A 613 -17.05 17.13 -12.71
CA ARG A 613 -16.04 17.61 -13.68
C ARG A 613 -14.75 16.83 -13.60
N TRP A 614 -14.28 16.52 -12.39
CA TRP A 614 -13.10 15.67 -12.22
C TRP A 614 -13.32 14.31 -12.88
N VAL A 615 -14.42 13.62 -12.56
CA VAL A 615 -14.78 12.31 -13.13
C VAL A 615 -14.87 12.36 -14.66
N ALA A 616 -15.46 13.43 -15.23
CA ALA A 616 -15.55 13.59 -16.68
C ALA A 616 -14.18 13.74 -17.37
N LEU A 617 -13.19 14.33 -16.68
CA LEU A 617 -11.86 14.55 -17.22
C LEU A 617 -10.87 13.44 -16.84
N SER A 618 -11.05 12.74 -15.72
CA SER A 618 -10.18 11.66 -15.27
C SER A 618 -10.57 10.36 -15.96
N ARG A 619 -9.74 9.89 -16.90
CA ARG A 619 -9.96 8.58 -17.56
C ARG A 619 -9.64 7.38 -16.64
N ARG A 620 -9.00 7.60 -15.50
CA ARG A 620 -8.73 6.57 -14.48
C ARG A 620 -9.89 6.54 -13.49
N ARG A 621 -10.51 5.37 -13.35
CA ARG A 621 -11.55 5.09 -12.34
C ARG A 621 -11.00 5.49 -10.97
N CYS A 622 -11.66 6.44 -10.30
CA CYS A 622 -11.29 6.99 -8.99
C CYS A 622 -10.73 5.92 -8.04
N THR A 623 -9.67 6.26 -7.33
CA THR A 623 -9.19 5.59 -6.11
C THR A 623 -9.53 6.43 -4.90
#